data_AF-A0A0B8WII8-F1
#
_entry.id   AF-A0A0B8WII8-F1
#
_cell.length_a   1.000
_cell.length_b   1.000
_cell.length_c   1.000
_cell.angle_alpha   90.00
_cell.angle_beta   90.00
_cell.angle_gamma   90.00
#
_symmetry.space_group_name_H-M   'P 1'
#
loop_
_entity.id
_entity.type
_entity.pdbx_description
1 polymer ?
#
loop_
_entity_poly.entity_id
_entity_poly.type
_entity_poly.pdbx_seq_one_letter_code
_entity_poly.pdbx_strand_id
1 'polypeptide(L)'
;MKKTLLTVTVLSAILSVAACAKKDSEYAAKMRQKGAQVGETATNHKDGVPQNEKKIATNLCEKPQQTVCAIQEAPIAQTLRQEGREKALAQLKKEFSQLPENFQGTEAEFKAGHLYKEQLRFLHLSDAAYRLIYDYDKDVLETLSVVKKLYAEYIQGSTLSEEEKKRQINIVNSTEVLSISKIIESTYPGKDAMTILATSNCQGDGLGMQAHSSLLPGASAGAILLCPGQLVKLAGKEKADRITSLVMLLAREMYHQLQIQAGAADAQAFSCLRATIPGKDDSFFESREMEAMADLMAGRLLFAHLKEVTDVTAKQNSVSLAMNWLCHLPATDPVDSKTHFSNEERIQNLLKIKEAEVLSCGEGPRC
;
A
#
# COMPACT_ATOMS: atom_id res chain seq x y z
N MET A 1 24.43 -39.81 16.84
CA MET A 1 23.03 -39.34 16.99
C MET A 1 22.83 -37.88 16.53
N LYS A 2 23.32 -37.46 15.34
CA LYS A 2 23.18 -36.06 14.87
C LYS A 2 22.56 -35.91 13.46
N LYS A 3 22.27 -36.99 12.74
CA LYS A 3 21.62 -36.93 11.41
C LYS A 3 20.10 -37.08 11.44
N THR A 4 19.54 -37.71 12.48
CA THR A 4 18.09 -37.98 12.58
C THR A 4 17.29 -36.76 13.06
N LEU A 5 17.91 -35.79 13.74
CA LEU A 5 17.22 -34.60 14.23
C LEU A 5 16.99 -33.53 13.15
N LEU A 6 17.84 -33.47 12.12
CA LEU A 6 17.75 -32.44 11.07
C LEU A 6 16.63 -32.73 10.05
N THR A 7 16.28 -34.00 9.85
CA THR A 7 15.26 -34.42 8.87
C THR A 7 13.84 -34.19 9.38
N VAL A 8 13.62 -34.22 10.70
CA VAL A 8 12.29 -34.03 11.30
C VAL A 8 11.87 -32.56 11.27
N THR A 9 12.79 -31.62 11.48
CA THR A 9 12.50 -30.18 11.49
C THR A 9 12.21 -29.60 10.10
N VAL A 10 12.84 -30.17 9.05
CA VAL A 10 12.59 -29.78 7.65
C VAL A 10 11.26 -30.33 7.15
N LEU A 11 10.88 -31.56 7.54
CA LEU A 11 9.56 -32.11 7.19
C LEU A 11 8.40 -31.37 7.89
N SER A 12 8.57 -30.96 9.16
CA SER A 12 7.51 -30.22 9.87
C SER A 12 7.24 -28.83 9.25
N ALA A 13 8.29 -28.13 8.78
CA ALA A 13 8.14 -26.85 8.10
C ALA A 13 7.45 -27.00 6.73
N ILE A 14 7.78 -28.03 5.95
CA ILE A 14 7.16 -28.32 4.65
C ILE A 14 5.68 -28.72 4.82
N LEU A 15 5.35 -29.49 5.86
CA LEU A 15 3.96 -29.88 6.18
C LEU A 15 3.10 -28.70 6.64
N SER A 16 3.65 -27.73 7.39
CA SER A 16 2.93 -26.49 7.75
C SER A 16 2.73 -25.54 6.58
N VAL A 17 3.66 -25.46 5.62
CA VAL A 17 3.52 -24.64 4.40
C VAL A 17 2.50 -25.24 3.43
N ALA A 18 2.45 -26.57 3.30
CA ALA A 18 1.43 -27.27 2.53
C ALA A 18 0.03 -27.13 3.16
N ALA A 19 -0.08 -27.08 4.49
CA ALA A 19 -1.34 -26.86 5.20
C ALA A 19 -1.88 -25.44 5.01
N CYS A 20 -1.03 -24.41 4.89
CA CYS A 20 -1.45 -23.03 4.60
C CYS A 20 -1.88 -22.85 3.14
N ALA A 21 -1.12 -23.37 2.18
CA ALA A 21 -1.50 -23.30 0.75
C ALA A 21 -2.78 -24.08 0.44
N LYS A 22 -3.01 -25.21 1.15
CA LYS A 22 -4.26 -25.95 1.07
C LYS A 22 -5.42 -25.18 1.72
N LYS A 23 -5.19 -24.43 2.80
CA LYS A 23 -6.17 -23.51 3.41
C LYS A 23 -6.54 -22.33 2.52
N ASP A 24 -5.59 -21.73 1.79
CA ASP A 24 -5.85 -20.64 0.85
C ASP A 24 -6.72 -21.13 -0.33
N SER A 25 -6.41 -22.33 -0.85
CA SER A 25 -7.20 -22.99 -1.89
C SER A 25 -8.57 -23.45 -1.38
N GLU A 26 -8.66 -24.03 -0.19
CA GLU A 26 -9.91 -24.54 0.39
C GLU A 26 -10.82 -23.41 0.85
N TYR A 27 -10.30 -22.31 1.39
CA TYR A 27 -11.11 -21.14 1.75
C TYR A 27 -11.63 -20.42 0.51
N ALA A 28 -10.77 -20.18 -0.50
CA ALA A 28 -11.20 -19.64 -1.78
C ALA A 28 -12.21 -20.56 -2.50
N ALA A 29 -12.03 -21.88 -2.44
CA ALA A 29 -12.96 -22.86 -2.99
C ALA A 29 -14.28 -22.93 -2.19
N LYS A 30 -14.23 -22.86 -0.86
CA LYS A 30 -15.40 -22.89 0.02
C LYS A 30 -16.22 -21.60 -0.08
N MET A 31 -15.60 -20.46 -0.35
CA MET A 31 -16.30 -19.20 -0.64
C MET A 31 -16.92 -19.21 -2.05
N ARG A 32 -16.26 -19.83 -3.05
CA ARG A 32 -16.87 -20.11 -4.36
C ARG A 32 -18.09 -21.04 -4.24
N GLN A 33 -18.08 -22.00 -3.32
CA GLN A 33 -19.19 -22.92 -3.06
C GLN A 33 -20.31 -22.33 -2.19
N LYS A 34 -20.00 -21.46 -1.22
CA LYS A 34 -21.02 -20.75 -0.42
C LYS A 34 -21.82 -19.74 -1.25
N GLY A 35 -21.20 -19.13 -2.27
CA GLY A 35 -21.92 -18.33 -3.27
C GLY A 35 -22.87 -19.14 -4.16
N ALA A 36 -22.78 -20.47 -4.16
CA ALA A 36 -23.62 -21.37 -4.95
C ALA A 36 -24.78 -22.01 -4.16
N GLN A 37 -24.86 -21.83 -2.83
CA GLN A 37 -25.90 -22.45 -1.98
C GLN A 37 -27.01 -21.49 -1.51
N VAL A 38 -26.96 -20.22 -1.90
CA VAL A 38 -28.13 -19.31 -1.80
C VAL A 38 -28.67 -19.11 -3.21
N GLY A 39 -29.35 -20.15 -3.71
CA GLY A 39 -29.94 -20.19 -5.05
C GLY A 39 -31.44 -20.47 -4.98
N GLU A 40 -32.24 -19.41 -4.85
CA GLU A 40 -33.49 -19.27 -5.61
C GLU A 40 -33.24 -18.03 -6.47
N THR A 41 -32.98 -18.08 -7.77
CA THR A 41 -33.44 -18.97 -8.84
C THR A 41 -32.32 -19.11 -9.87
N ALA A 42 -31.75 -20.30 -10.00
CA ALA A 42 -30.85 -20.64 -11.10
C ALA A 42 -31.69 -21.16 -12.29
N THR A 43 -32.13 -20.25 -13.17
CA THR A 43 -32.52 -20.62 -14.53
C THR A 43 -31.32 -20.44 -15.44
N ASN A 44 -30.92 -21.54 -16.08
CA ASN A 44 -30.06 -21.65 -17.28
C ASN A 44 -29.50 -20.33 -17.80
N HIS A 45 -28.23 -20.06 -17.49
CA HIS A 45 -27.51 -18.97 -18.11
C HIS A 45 -26.09 -19.42 -18.48
N LYS A 46 -25.97 -19.79 -19.75
CA LYS A 46 -24.78 -19.51 -20.57
C LYS A 46 -24.56 -18.00 -20.78
N ASP A 47 -25.28 -17.14 -20.06
CA ASP A 47 -25.18 -15.68 -20.09
C ASP A 47 -25.15 -15.14 -18.65
N GLY A 48 -24.02 -14.63 -18.16
CA GLY A 48 -24.08 -13.82 -16.94
C GLY A 48 -22.96 -14.02 -15.92
N VAL A 49 -21.71 -13.81 -16.34
CA VAL A 49 -20.89 -12.86 -15.56
C VAL A 49 -21.79 -11.63 -15.37
N PRO A 50 -21.99 -11.05 -14.17
CA PRO A 50 -22.72 -9.81 -14.06
C PRO A 50 -22.11 -8.80 -15.05
N GLN A 51 -22.77 -8.58 -16.18
CA GLN A 51 -22.38 -7.68 -17.26
C GLN A 51 -22.55 -6.21 -16.85
N ASN A 52 -22.51 -5.94 -15.55
CA ASN A 52 -22.50 -4.62 -14.96
C ASN A 52 -21.22 -4.37 -14.15
N GLU A 53 -20.11 -5.05 -14.45
CA GLU A 53 -18.84 -4.32 -14.56
C GLU A 53 -19.01 -3.33 -15.72
N LYS A 54 -19.71 -2.22 -15.50
CA LYS A 54 -19.40 -1.02 -16.25
C LYS A 54 -17.97 -0.68 -15.85
N LYS A 55 -16.99 -1.31 -16.52
CA LYS A 55 -15.71 -0.67 -16.76
C LYS A 55 -16.11 0.70 -17.26
N ILE A 56 -15.93 1.72 -16.42
CA ILE A 56 -15.86 3.07 -16.91
C ILE A 56 -14.63 3.01 -17.80
N ALA A 57 -14.84 2.71 -19.09
CA ALA A 57 -13.81 2.64 -20.11
C ALA A 57 -13.43 4.09 -20.43
N THR A 58 -13.03 4.84 -19.42
CA THR A 58 -12.38 6.11 -19.60
C THR A 58 -10.91 5.81 -19.77
N ASN A 59 -10.35 6.28 -20.88
CA ASN A 59 -8.92 6.26 -21.11
C ASN A 59 -8.25 7.02 -19.94
N LEU A 60 -7.21 6.41 -19.35
CA LEU A 60 -6.43 7.03 -18.26
C LEU A 60 -5.95 8.44 -18.65
N CYS A 61 -5.66 8.64 -19.93
CA CYS A 61 -5.20 9.93 -20.46
C CYS A 61 -6.31 10.98 -20.59
N GLU A 62 -7.58 10.58 -20.73
CA GLU A 62 -8.71 11.49 -20.92
C GLU A 62 -9.35 11.90 -19.61
N LYS A 63 -9.54 10.94 -18.69
CA LYS A 63 -10.16 11.19 -17.38
C LYS A 63 -9.38 10.50 -16.27
N PRO A 64 -8.15 10.97 -15.95
CA PRO A 64 -7.23 10.27 -15.05
C PRO A 64 -7.84 9.86 -13.72
N GLN A 65 -8.43 10.81 -12.99
CA GLN A 65 -9.01 10.54 -11.68
C GLN A 65 -10.19 9.56 -11.77
N GLN A 66 -11.06 9.70 -12.78
CA GLN A 66 -12.20 8.81 -12.96
C GLN A 66 -11.72 7.38 -13.26
N THR A 67 -10.74 7.22 -14.12
CA THR A 67 -10.17 5.90 -14.46
C THR A 67 -9.48 5.26 -13.26
N VAL A 68 -8.65 6.02 -12.54
CA VAL A 68 -7.94 5.54 -11.34
C VAL A 68 -8.93 5.15 -10.25
N CYS A 69 -9.97 5.95 -10.00
CA CYS A 69 -10.96 5.68 -8.95
C CYS A 69 -12.07 4.71 -9.37
N ALA A 70 -12.21 4.38 -10.66
CA ALA A 70 -13.13 3.36 -11.15
C ALA A 70 -12.65 1.93 -10.90
N ILE A 71 -11.39 1.75 -10.47
CA ILE A 71 -10.86 0.42 -10.19
C ILE A 71 -11.60 -0.20 -9.02
N GLN A 72 -12.31 -1.28 -9.34
CA GLN A 72 -13.07 -2.04 -8.37
C GLN A 72 -12.17 -3.07 -7.68
N GLU A 73 -12.23 -3.05 -6.37
CA GLU A 73 -11.70 -4.12 -5.53
C GLU A 73 -12.49 -5.40 -5.78
N ALA A 74 -11.85 -6.56 -5.63
CA ALA A 74 -12.57 -7.81 -5.74
C ALA A 74 -13.58 -7.94 -4.58
N PRO A 75 -14.76 -8.56 -4.78
CA PRO A 75 -15.75 -8.70 -3.73
C PRO A 75 -15.21 -9.31 -2.43
N ILE A 76 -14.23 -10.21 -2.54
CA ILE A 76 -13.56 -10.81 -1.39
C ILE A 76 -12.84 -9.77 -0.51
N ALA A 77 -12.25 -8.71 -1.07
CA ALA A 77 -11.60 -7.65 -0.29
C ALA A 77 -12.60 -6.95 0.66
N GLN A 78 -13.82 -6.70 0.18
CA GLN A 78 -14.89 -6.15 1.01
C GLN A 78 -15.29 -7.13 2.12
N THR A 79 -15.44 -8.42 1.79
CA THR A 79 -15.72 -9.46 2.79
C THR A 79 -14.63 -9.55 3.84
N LEU A 80 -13.35 -9.50 3.44
CA LEU A 80 -12.21 -9.54 4.37
C LEU A 80 -12.27 -8.40 5.37
N ARG A 81 -12.48 -7.18 4.88
CA ARG A 81 -12.57 -6.00 5.74
C ARG A 81 -13.73 -6.10 6.70
N GLN A 82 -14.91 -6.47 6.22
CA GLN A 82 -16.10 -6.58 7.07
C GLN A 82 -15.95 -7.68 8.13
N GLU A 83 -15.73 -8.93 7.71
CA GLU A 83 -15.65 -10.06 8.64
C GLU A 83 -14.46 -9.94 9.60
N GLY A 84 -13.31 -9.48 9.11
CA GLY A 84 -12.11 -9.32 9.93
C GLY A 84 -12.30 -8.24 10.99
N ARG A 85 -12.91 -7.11 10.61
CA ARG A 85 -13.23 -6.03 11.53
C ARG A 85 -14.27 -6.45 12.58
N GLU A 86 -15.33 -7.15 12.17
CA GLU A 86 -16.36 -7.66 13.10
C GLU A 86 -15.76 -8.64 14.12
N LYS A 87 -14.90 -9.56 13.68
CA LYS A 87 -14.17 -10.48 14.57
C LYS A 87 -13.24 -9.74 15.53
N ALA A 88 -12.50 -8.75 15.03
CA ALA A 88 -11.62 -7.92 15.84
C ALA A 88 -12.41 -7.13 16.91
N LEU A 89 -13.58 -6.59 16.56
CA LEU A 89 -14.40 -5.78 17.47
C LEU A 89 -15.01 -6.64 18.57
N ALA A 90 -15.52 -7.83 18.22
CA ALA A 90 -16.04 -8.78 19.19
C ALA A 90 -14.96 -9.20 20.20
N GLN A 91 -13.74 -9.47 19.72
CA GLN A 91 -12.61 -9.82 20.59
C GLN A 91 -12.18 -8.63 21.45
N LEU A 92 -12.14 -7.42 20.91
CA LEU A 92 -11.81 -6.21 21.67
C LEU A 92 -12.79 -5.99 22.83
N LYS A 93 -14.10 -6.05 22.59
CA LYS A 93 -15.13 -5.90 23.64
C LYS A 93 -15.02 -6.96 24.74
N LYS A 94 -14.58 -8.17 24.39
CA LYS A 94 -14.33 -9.24 25.37
C LYS A 94 -13.11 -8.94 26.25
N GLU A 95 -12.06 -8.33 25.68
CA GLU A 95 -10.84 -7.97 26.41
C GLU A 95 -10.99 -6.69 27.25
N PHE A 96 -11.84 -5.76 26.81
CA PHE A 96 -12.07 -4.48 27.47
C PHE A 96 -13.55 -4.32 27.82
N SER A 97 -13.97 -4.96 28.91
CA SER A 97 -15.37 -4.99 29.36
C SER A 97 -15.95 -3.63 29.75
N GLN A 98 -15.10 -2.61 29.90
CA GLN A 98 -15.53 -1.23 30.15
C GLN A 98 -16.04 -0.51 28.88
N LEU A 99 -15.81 -1.08 27.69
CA LEU A 99 -16.30 -0.49 26.45
C LEU A 99 -17.84 -0.57 26.39
N PRO A 100 -18.53 0.48 25.92
CA PRO A 100 -19.99 0.45 25.76
C PRO A 100 -20.46 -0.69 24.86
N GLU A 101 -21.64 -1.25 25.15
CA GLU A 101 -22.22 -2.31 24.32
C GLU A 101 -22.40 -1.88 22.86
N ASN A 102 -22.76 -0.61 22.64
CA ASN A 102 -22.93 -0.01 21.32
C ASN A 102 -21.63 0.49 20.68
N PHE A 103 -20.48 0.33 21.33
CA PHE A 103 -19.18 0.76 20.80
C PHE A 103 -18.92 0.10 19.43
N GLN A 104 -18.66 0.90 18.40
CA GLN A 104 -18.47 0.39 17.05
C GLN A 104 -16.99 0.24 16.68
N GLY A 105 -16.05 0.81 17.45
CA GLY A 105 -14.64 0.81 17.11
C GLY A 105 -14.32 1.74 15.93
N THR A 106 -15.00 2.88 15.87
CA THR A 106 -14.69 3.94 14.91
C THR A 106 -13.57 4.84 15.41
N GLU A 107 -12.85 5.49 14.51
CA GLU A 107 -11.80 6.45 14.87
C GLU A 107 -12.32 7.57 15.79
N ALA A 108 -13.54 8.05 15.55
CA ALA A 108 -14.18 9.09 16.37
C ALA A 108 -14.41 8.62 17.81
N GLU A 109 -14.87 7.38 18.01
CA GLU A 109 -15.08 6.82 19.36
C GLU A 109 -13.75 6.63 20.11
N PHE A 110 -12.71 6.12 19.43
CA PHE A 110 -11.38 5.98 20.04
C PHE A 110 -10.81 7.34 20.47
N LYS A 111 -10.93 8.36 19.61
CA LYS A 111 -10.48 9.73 19.89
C LYS A 111 -11.26 10.35 21.05
N ALA A 112 -12.59 10.29 21.03
CA ALA A 112 -13.44 10.90 22.05
C ALA A 112 -13.25 10.27 23.43
N GLY A 113 -13.01 8.95 23.49
CA GLY A 113 -12.76 8.23 24.74
C GLY A 113 -11.29 8.23 25.19
N HIS A 114 -10.37 8.84 24.43
CA HIS A 114 -8.92 8.75 24.67
C HIS A 114 -8.43 7.29 24.82
N LEU A 115 -9.00 6.39 24.02
CA LEU A 115 -8.85 4.93 24.13
C LEU A 115 -7.65 4.41 23.31
N TYR A 116 -6.46 4.96 23.53
CA TYR A 116 -5.27 4.65 22.72
C TYR A 116 -4.85 3.18 22.80
N LYS A 117 -4.96 2.57 23.99
CA LYS A 117 -4.60 1.17 24.21
C LYS A 117 -5.54 0.23 23.46
N GLU A 118 -6.83 0.51 23.54
CA GLU A 118 -7.89 -0.23 22.85
C GLU A 118 -7.77 -0.04 21.34
N GLN A 119 -7.46 1.17 20.87
CA GLN A 119 -7.23 1.46 19.45
C GLN A 119 -6.07 0.64 18.90
N LEU A 120 -4.91 0.65 19.58
CA LEU A 120 -3.76 -0.16 19.19
C LEU A 120 -4.11 -1.66 19.17
N ARG A 121 -4.82 -2.13 20.20
CA ARG A 121 -5.24 -3.52 20.27
C ARG A 121 -6.23 -3.88 19.16
N PHE A 122 -7.13 -2.97 18.80
CA PHE A 122 -8.06 -3.17 17.70
C PHE A 122 -7.35 -3.23 16.35
N LEU A 123 -6.37 -2.37 16.11
CA LEU A 123 -5.49 -2.44 14.94
C LEU A 123 -4.78 -3.80 14.86
N HIS A 124 -4.24 -4.30 15.98
CA HIS A 124 -3.59 -5.61 16.05
C HIS A 124 -4.54 -6.75 15.70
N LEU A 125 -5.73 -6.74 16.31
CA LEU A 125 -6.74 -7.76 16.10
C LEU A 125 -7.26 -7.77 14.66
N SER A 126 -7.45 -6.59 14.07
CA SER A 126 -7.83 -6.44 12.65
C SER A 126 -6.75 -6.99 11.73
N ASP A 127 -5.48 -6.62 11.97
CA ASP A 127 -4.35 -7.11 11.20
C ASP A 127 -4.22 -8.64 11.26
N ALA A 128 -4.32 -9.21 12.47
CA ALA A 128 -4.31 -10.65 12.69
C ALA A 128 -5.51 -11.35 12.01
N ALA A 129 -6.71 -10.77 12.08
CA ALA A 129 -7.90 -11.32 11.45
C ALA A 129 -7.77 -11.33 9.93
N TYR A 130 -7.20 -10.29 9.32
CA TYR A 130 -6.96 -10.24 7.88
C TYR A 130 -5.94 -11.28 7.44
N ARG A 131 -4.82 -11.44 8.18
CA ARG A 131 -3.79 -12.46 7.93
C ARG A 131 -4.33 -13.90 7.93
N LEU A 132 -5.32 -14.19 8.79
CA LEU A 132 -5.94 -15.52 8.85
C LEU A 132 -6.71 -15.89 7.59
N ILE A 133 -7.15 -14.89 6.83
CA ILE A 133 -7.95 -15.08 5.63
C ILE A 133 -7.09 -14.86 4.37
N TYR A 134 -6.07 -13.99 4.46
CA TYR A 134 -5.16 -13.68 3.36
C TYR A 134 -3.75 -13.33 3.87
N ASP A 135 -2.78 -14.22 3.59
CA ASP A 135 -1.37 -14.03 3.94
C ASP A 135 -0.67 -13.07 2.95
N TYR A 136 -0.76 -11.78 3.24
CA TYR A 136 -0.17 -10.71 2.44
C TYR A 136 1.34 -10.50 2.69
N ASP A 137 1.95 -11.13 3.71
CA ASP A 137 3.34 -10.88 4.09
C ASP A 137 4.31 -11.27 2.95
N LYS A 138 3.96 -12.32 2.19
CA LYS A 138 4.74 -12.74 1.01
C LYS A 138 4.72 -11.69 -0.09
N ASP A 139 3.55 -11.11 -0.36
CA ASP A 139 3.40 -10.06 -1.38
C ASP A 139 4.16 -8.80 -0.98
N VAL A 140 4.15 -8.44 0.32
CA VAL A 140 4.93 -7.32 0.85
C VAL A 140 6.43 -7.57 0.70
N LEU A 141 6.92 -8.76 1.05
CA LEU A 141 8.34 -9.11 0.91
C LEU A 141 8.80 -9.15 -0.55
N GLU A 142 7.98 -9.72 -1.44
CA GLU A 142 8.25 -9.75 -2.88
C GLU A 142 8.29 -8.33 -3.45
N THR A 143 7.31 -7.49 -3.10
CA THR A 143 7.28 -6.08 -3.51
C THR A 143 8.49 -5.32 -2.97
N LEU A 144 8.86 -5.51 -1.70
CA LEU A 144 10.03 -4.86 -1.12
C LEU A 144 11.31 -5.24 -1.87
N SER A 145 11.45 -6.52 -2.26
CA SER A 145 12.59 -6.96 -3.09
C SER A 145 12.60 -6.28 -4.45
N VAL A 146 11.43 -6.12 -5.09
CA VAL A 146 11.29 -5.40 -6.37
C VAL A 146 11.70 -3.93 -6.20
N VAL A 147 11.17 -3.24 -5.19
CA VAL A 147 11.47 -1.82 -4.94
C VAL A 147 12.95 -1.61 -4.62
N LYS A 148 13.57 -2.45 -3.78
CA LYS A 148 15.01 -2.36 -3.48
C LYS A 148 15.86 -2.52 -4.74
N LYS A 149 15.50 -3.46 -5.62
CA LYS A 149 16.19 -3.65 -6.90
C LYS A 149 16.05 -2.43 -7.81
N LEU A 150 14.85 -1.89 -7.96
CA LEU A 150 14.59 -0.72 -8.80
C LEU A 150 15.35 0.52 -8.31
N TYR A 151 15.38 0.75 -7.00
CA TYR A 151 16.21 1.80 -6.41
C TYR A 151 17.70 1.58 -6.64
N ALA A 152 18.20 0.35 -6.45
CA ALA A 152 19.60 0.06 -6.70
C ALA A 152 19.99 0.35 -8.15
N GLU A 153 19.17 -0.06 -9.13
CA GLU A 153 19.38 0.25 -10.55
C GLU A 153 19.37 1.76 -10.81
N TYR A 154 18.38 2.48 -10.26
CA TYR A 154 18.26 3.94 -10.39
C TYR A 154 19.46 4.68 -9.79
N ILE A 155 19.84 4.36 -8.55
CA ILE A 155 20.96 5.00 -7.84
C ILE A 155 22.29 4.72 -8.57
N GLN A 156 22.50 3.48 -9.03
CA GLN A 156 23.73 3.13 -9.75
C GLN A 156 23.87 3.90 -11.07
N GLY A 157 22.75 4.14 -11.76
CA GLY A 157 22.70 4.94 -12.99
C GLY A 157 22.77 6.45 -12.80
N SER A 158 22.79 6.94 -11.54
CA SER A 158 22.80 8.38 -11.24
C SER A 158 24.20 9.01 -11.35
N THR A 159 24.24 10.35 -11.33
CA THR A 159 25.47 11.16 -11.31
C THR A 159 26.05 11.38 -9.90
N LEU A 160 25.49 10.72 -8.88
CA LEU A 160 25.99 10.79 -7.50
C LEU A 160 27.42 10.25 -7.42
N SER A 161 28.19 10.70 -6.42
CA SER A 161 29.50 10.09 -6.12
C SER A 161 29.34 8.64 -5.66
N GLU A 162 30.38 7.82 -5.80
CA GLU A 162 30.34 6.42 -5.38
C GLU A 162 30.06 6.26 -3.88
N GLU A 163 30.55 7.19 -3.06
CA GLU A 163 30.24 7.24 -1.62
C GLU A 163 28.75 7.48 -1.37
N GLU A 164 28.14 8.43 -2.09
CA GLU A 164 26.73 8.77 -1.93
C GLU A 164 25.84 7.65 -2.50
N LYS A 165 26.20 7.03 -3.62
CA LYS A 165 25.54 5.82 -4.13
C LYS A 165 25.55 4.71 -3.08
N LYS A 166 26.70 4.42 -2.49
CA LYS A 166 26.85 3.39 -1.45
C LYS A 166 25.99 3.72 -0.22
N ARG A 167 25.96 4.98 0.20
CA ARG A 167 25.14 5.44 1.32
C ARG A 167 23.64 5.24 1.04
N GLN A 168 23.14 5.69 -0.10
CA GLN A 168 21.72 5.56 -0.45
C GLN A 168 21.30 4.10 -0.64
N ILE A 169 22.15 3.27 -1.27
CA ILE A 169 21.90 1.82 -1.39
C ILE A 169 21.85 1.17 -0.01
N ASN A 170 22.72 1.56 0.93
CA ASN A 170 22.67 1.05 2.30
C ASN A 170 21.37 1.43 3.01
N ILE A 171 20.91 2.69 2.86
CA ILE A 171 19.62 3.13 3.40
C ILE A 171 18.49 2.26 2.85
N VAL A 172 18.37 2.14 1.52
CA VAL A 172 17.37 1.31 0.83
C VAL A 172 17.39 -0.14 1.32
N ASN A 173 18.58 -0.73 1.45
CA ASN A 173 18.71 -2.12 1.87
C ASN A 173 18.39 -2.33 3.34
N SER A 174 18.72 -1.36 4.20
CA SER A 174 18.45 -1.41 5.64
C SER A 174 16.99 -1.15 5.99
N THR A 175 16.25 -0.41 5.15
CA THR A 175 14.84 -0.08 5.41
C THR A 175 13.99 -1.35 5.50
N GLU A 176 13.21 -1.43 6.59
CA GLU A 176 12.24 -2.48 6.85
C GLU A 176 10.81 -2.02 6.54
N VAL A 177 9.97 -2.96 6.09
CA VAL A 177 8.52 -2.77 6.05
C VAL A 177 7.91 -3.54 7.21
N LEU A 178 7.09 -2.85 8.00
CA LEU A 178 6.50 -3.35 9.24
C LEU A 178 4.97 -3.30 9.16
N SER A 179 4.33 -4.45 9.37
CA SER A 179 2.90 -4.52 9.64
C SER A 179 2.59 -4.17 11.10
N ILE A 180 1.32 -3.94 11.42
CA ILE A 180 0.87 -3.73 12.79
C ILE A 180 1.27 -4.90 13.71
N SER A 181 1.06 -6.14 13.26
CA SER A 181 1.45 -7.32 14.07
C SER A 181 2.96 -7.34 14.33
N LYS A 182 3.80 -7.06 13.31
CA LYS A 182 5.25 -7.01 13.50
C LYS A 182 5.68 -5.91 14.49
N ILE A 183 5.04 -4.74 14.43
CA ILE A 183 5.30 -3.62 15.36
C ILE A 183 4.99 -4.03 16.81
N ILE A 184 3.86 -4.70 17.02
CA ILE A 184 3.37 -5.01 18.38
C ILE A 184 4.06 -6.24 18.96
N GLU A 185 4.32 -7.26 18.16
CA GLU A 185 4.80 -8.56 18.63
C GLU A 185 6.34 -8.62 18.74
N SER A 186 7.06 -7.79 17.98
CA SER A 186 8.53 -7.79 17.98
C SER A 186 9.11 -6.87 19.06
N THR A 187 10.39 -7.06 19.38
CA THR A 187 11.16 -6.14 20.23
C THR A 187 12.31 -5.54 19.42
N TYR A 188 12.36 -4.22 19.35
CA TYR A 188 13.37 -3.47 18.60
C TYR A 188 13.48 -2.02 19.11
N PRO A 189 14.63 -1.33 18.88
CA PRO A 189 14.77 0.09 19.20
C PRO A 189 13.73 0.95 18.48
N GLY A 190 13.05 1.86 19.20
CA GLY A 190 12.02 2.73 18.62
C GLY A 190 10.62 2.10 18.48
N LYS A 191 10.37 0.93 19.11
CA LYS A 191 9.04 0.29 19.13
C LYS A 191 7.91 1.22 19.58
N ASP A 192 8.12 1.99 20.65
CA ASP A 192 7.09 2.89 21.18
C ASP A 192 6.74 3.99 20.17
N ALA A 193 7.75 4.53 19.47
CA ALA A 193 7.53 5.50 18.40
C ALA A 193 6.70 4.91 17.25
N MET A 194 6.98 3.67 16.84
CA MET A 194 6.17 2.97 15.81
C MET A 194 4.76 2.67 16.27
N THR A 195 4.58 2.38 17.56
CA THR A 195 3.27 2.12 18.15
C THR A 195 2.41 3.39 18.11
N ILE A 196 3.00 4.53 18.47
CA ILE A 196 2.35 5.86 18.35
C ILE A 196 2.02 6.13 16.89
N LEU A 197 2.99 5.98 15.98
CA LEU A 197 2.81 6.19 14.55
C LEU A 197 1.66 5.35 13.99
N ALA A 198 1.58 4.07 14.37
CA ALA A 198 0.50 3.17 13.96
C ALA A 198 -0.88 3.71 14.38
N THR A 199 -1.04 4.10 15.64
CA THR A 199 -2.32 4.64 16.14
C THR A 199 -2.70 5.99 15.53
N SER A 200 -1.72 6.82 15.17
CA SER A 200 -1.99 8.13 14.57
C SER A 200 -2.32 8.06 13.08
N ASN A 201 -1.81 7.05 12.36
CA ASN A 201 -1.83 7.06 10.90
C ASN A 201 -2.67 5.95 10.26
N CYS A 202 -2.95 4.85 10.96
CA CYS A 202 -3.66 3.72 10.35
C CYS A 202 -5.18 3.78 10.44
N GLN A 203 -5.73 4.93 10.87
CA GLN A 203 -7.14 5.11 11.22
C GLN A 203 -7.57 4.11 12.31
N GLY A 204 -8.26 4.58 13.34
CA GLY A 204 -8.56 3.74 14.50
C GLY A 204 -9.41 2.51 14.19
N ASP A 205 -10.04 2.44 13.01
CA ASP A 205 -11.01 1.41 12.64
C ASP A 205 -10.42 0.17 11.95
N GLY A 206 -9.09 0.14 11.72
CA GLY A 206 -8.41 -0.97 11.04
C GLY A 206 -8.57 -0.99 9.51
N LEU A 207 -9.25 -0.01 8.92
CA LEU A 207 -9.52 0.07 7.48
C LEU A 207 -8.57 1.02 6.75
N GLY A 208 -7.67 1.70 7.47
CA GLY A 208 -6.73 2.65 6.87
C GLY A 208 -5.88 2.04 5.75
N MET A 209 -5.84 2.76 4.62
CA MET A 209 -5.13 2.37 3.39
C MET A 209 -3.83 3.16 3.18
N GLN A 210 -3.15 3.50 4.28
CA GLN A 210 -1.97 4.35 4.24
C GLN A 210 -0.67 3.55 4.46
N ALA A 211 0.43 4.14 4.03
CA ALA A 211 1.78 3.74 4.40
C ALA A 211 2.54 4.97 4.91
N HIS A 212 3.45 4.76 5.87
CA HIS A 212 4.17 5.84 6.51
C HIS A 212 5.61 5.50 6.81
N SER A 213 6.51 6.37 6.39
CA SER A 213 7.93 6.29 6.67
C SER A 213 8.29 6.96 7.98
N SER A 214 9.18 6.34 8.73
CA SER A 214 9.70 6.89 9.98
C SER A 214 11.15 6.52 10.20
N LEU A 215 11.88 7.41 10.89
CA LEU A 215 13.13 7.05 11.54
C LEU A 215 12.83 6.53 12.93
N LEU A 216 13.43 5.39 13.25
CA LEU A 216 13.33 4.81 14.56
C LEU A 216 14.43 5.37 15.47
N PRO A 217 14.08 6.03 16.60
CA PRO A 217 15.09 6.43 17.58
C PRO A 217 15.91 5.23 18.03
N GLY A 218 17.23 5.30 17.81
CA GLY A 218 18.16 4.24 18.20
C GLY A 218 18.20 3.00 17.29
N ALA A 219 17.46 2.97 16.18
CA ALA A 219 17.68 1.95 15.15
C ALA A 219 18.59 2.48 14.04
N SER A 220 19.42 1.59 13.49
CA SER A 220 20.27 1.89 12.34
C SER A 220 19.51 1.85 11.01
N ALA A 221 18.25 1.42 11.01
CA ALA A 221 17.43 1.19 9.84
C ALA A 221 16.17 2.08 9.87
N GLY A 222 15.78 2.56 8.70
CA GLY A 222 14.47 3.18 8.49
C GLY A 222 13.33 2.16 8.56
N ALA A 223 12.12 2.61 8.88
CA ALA A 223 10.94 1.76 8.88
C ALA A 223 9.80 2.36 8.05
N ILE A 224 9.09 1.49 7.35
CA ILE A 224 7.85 1.80 6.63
C ILE A 224 6.71 1.04 7.30
N LEU A 225 5.80 1.74 7.93
CA LEU A 225 4.54 1.21 8.43
C LEU A 225 3.57 0.98 7.27
N LEU A 226 2.97 -0.20 7.17
CA LEU A 226 1.80 -0.46 6.33
C LEU A 226 0.56 -0.68 7.20
N CYS A 227 -0.50 0.07 6.89
CA CYS A 227 -1.77 -0.07 7.59
C CYS A 227 -2.55 -1.30 7.09
N PRO A 228 -3.33 -1.97 7.97
CA PRO A 228 -3.95 -3.26 7.63
C PRO A 228 -4.90 -3.18 6.43
N GLY A 229 -5.67 -2.10 6.30
CA GLY A 229 -6.61 -1.89 5.19
C GLY A 229 -5.93 -1.87 3.82
N GLN A 230 -4.71 -1.32 3.73
CA GLN A 230 -3.93 -1.30 2.49
C GLN A 230 -3.59 -2.71 2.00
N LEU A 231 -3.37 -3.65 2.92
CA LEU A 231 -2.91 -5.00 2.62
C LEU A 231 -4.03 -5.90 2.08
N VAL A 232 -5.29 -5.59 2.44
CA VAL A 232 -6.48 -6.32 1.98
C VAL A 232 -7.17 -5.66 0.78
N LYS A 233 -6.81 -4.42 0.44
CA LYS A 233 -7.41 -3.62 -0.63
C LYS A 233 -7.60 -4.39 -1.94
N LEU A 234 -6.56 -5.11 -2.38
CA LEU A 234 -6.58 -5.88 -3.62
C LEU A 234 -6.58 -7.40 -3.39
N ALA A 235 -7.01 -7.84 -2.20
CA ALA A 235 -7.19 -9.27 -1.96
C ALA A 235 -8.14 -9.86 -2.99
N GLY A 236 -7.79 -11.04 -3.52
CA GLY A 236 -8.54 -11.70 -4.59
C GLY A 236 -8.25 -11.24 -6.02
N LYS A 237 -7.44 -10.19 -6.22
CA LYS A 237 -6.82 -9.91 -7.53
C LYS A 237 -5.65 -10.84 -7.79
N GLU A 238 -5.14 -10.87 -9.02
CA GLU A 238 -3.95 -11.63 -9.38
C GLU A 238 -2.71 -11.13 -8.61
N LYS A 239 -1.73 -12.00 -8.36
CA LYS A 239 -0.54 -11.63 -7.57
C LYS A 239 0.22 -10.44 -8.19
N ALA A 240 0.34 -10.42 -9.52
CA ALA A 240 1.01 -9.35 -10.24
C ALA A 240 0.34 -7.97 -10.01
N ASP A 241 -0.98 -7.94 -9.97
CA ASP A 241 -1.77 -6.74 -9.71
C ASP A 241 -1.52 -6.23 -8.28
N ARG A 242 -1.52 -7.13 -7.30
CA ARG A 242 -1.28 -6.78 -5.88
C ARG A 242 0.14 -6.25 -5.66
N ILE A 243 1.15 -6.89 -6.25
CA ILE A 243 2.54 -6.41 -6.21
C ILE A 243 2.64 -5.03 -6.87
N THR A 244 2.10 -4.88 -8.09
CA THR A 244 2.13 -3.60 -8.83
C THR A 244 1.53 -2.46 -8.01
N SER A 245 0.42 -2.72 -7.31
CA SER A 245 -0.22 -1.72 -6.46
C SER A 245 0.64 -1.31 -5.27
N LEU A 246 1.39 -2.24 -4.69
CA LEU A 246 2.29 -1.96 -3.58
C LEU A 246 3.62 -1.33 -4.03
N VAL A 247 4.09 -1.58 -5.27
CA VAL A 247 5.37 -1.06 -5.78
C VAL A 247 5.41 0.47 -5.65
N MET A 248 4.38 1.16 -6.13
CA MET A 248 4.37 2.63 -6.09
C MET A 248 4.33 3.14 -4.65
N LEU A 249 3.47 2.57 -3.80
CA LEU A 249 3.35 3.01 -2.41
C LEU A 249 4.64 2.78 -1.62
N LEU A 250 5.25 1.60 -1.73
CA LEU A 250 6.53 1.31 -1.07
C LEU A 250 7.68 2.11 -1.67
N ALA A 251 7.68 2.37 -2.98
CA ALA A 251 8.70 3.21 -3.60
C ALA A 251 8.65 4.64 -3.06
N ARG A 252 7.45 5.19 -2.89
CA ARG A 252 7.22 6.52 -2.30
C ARG A 252 7.76 6.59 -0.87
N GLU A 253 7.40 5.63 -0.03
CA GLU A 253 7.87 5.57 1.35
C GLU A 253 9.39 5.33 1.44
N MET A 254 9.95 4.50 0.55
CA MET A 254 11.40 4.34 0.48
C MET A 254 12.11 5.64 0.08
N TYR A 255 11.49 6.50 -0.73
CA TYR A 255 12.06 7.80 -1.06
C TYR A 255 12.11 8.72 0.16
N HIS A 256 11.06 8.72 0.98
CA HIS A 256 11.05 9.44 2.25
C HIS A 256 12.22 9.02 3.14
N GLN A 257 12.58 7.74 3.16
CA GLN A 257 13.78 7.29 3.89
C GLN A 257 15.08 7.90 3.33
N LEU A 258 15.20 8.04 2.02
CA LEU A 258 16.34 8.71 1.38
C LEU A 258 16.34 10.22 1.66
N GLN A 259 15.19 10.88 1.63
CA GLN A 259 15.07 12.30 1.97
C GLN A 259 15.52 12.55 3.41
N ILE A 260 15.01 11.75 4.35
CA ILE A 260 15.30 11.93 5.76
C ILE A 260 16.76 11.58 6.11
N GLN A 261 17.29 10.47 5.56
CA GLN A 261 18.61 9.96 5.96
C GLN A 261 19.77 10.43 5.08
N ALA A 262 19.50 10.77 3.81
CA ALA A 262 20.51 11.19 2.84
C ALA A 262 20.37 12.65 2.40
N GLY A 263 19.24 13.30 2.68
CA GLY A 263 18.94 14.61 2.08
C GLY A 263 18.70 14.50 0.58
N ALA A 264 18.23 13.34 0.11
CA ALA A 264 17.98 13.11 -1.31
C ALA A 264 16.96 14.11 -1.83
N ALA A 265 17.30 14.78 -2.93
CA ALA A 265 16.42 15.72 -3.62
C ALA A 265 16.70 15.65 -5.12
N ASP A 266 15.67 15.79 -5.93
CA ASP A 266 15.80 15.93 -7.38
C ASP A 266 15.23 17.30 -7.79
N ALA A 267 16.08 18.31 -7.58
CA ALA A 267 15.73 19.71 -7.84
C ALA A 267 15.30 19.96 -9.29
N GLN A 268 15.79 19.14 -10.24
CA GLN A 268 15.43 19.26 -11.66
C GLN A 268 14.01 18.75 -11.91
N ALA A 269 13.67 17.56 -11.40
CA ALA A 269 12.31 17.04 -11.51
C ALA A 269 11.30 17.95 -10.80
N PHE A 270 11.65 18.49 -9.63
CA PHE A 270 10.78 19.44 -8.94
C PHE A 270 10.63 20.76 -9.71
N SER A 271 11.72 21.34 -10.20
CA SER A 271 11.68 22.55 -11.02
C SER A 271 10.82 22.37 -12.27
N CYS A 272 10.94 21.22 -12.94
CA CYS A 272 10.06 20.87 -14.05
C CYS A 272 8.60 20.82 -13.60
N LEU A 273 8.27 20.13 -12.51
CA LEU A 273 6.90 20.02 -12.01
C LEU A 273 6.29 21.41 -11.79
N ARG A 274 7.04 22.32 -11.15
CA ARG A 274 6.63 23.71 -10.92
C ARG A 274 6.29 24.43 -12.23
N ALA A 275 7.10 24.24 -13.27
CA ALA A 275 6.84 24.82 -14.59
C ALA A 275 5.55 24.31 -15.25
N THR A 276 5.06 23.13 -14.86
CA THR A 276 3.80 22.57 -15.38
C THR A 276 2.53 23.04 -14.65
N ILE A 277 2.65 23.87 -13.60
CA ILE A 277 1.53 24.40 -12.82
C ILE A 277 1.64 25.93 -12.74
N PRO A 278 1.33 26.65 -13.84
CA PRO A 278 1.49 28.10 -13.90
C PRO A 278 0.52 28.83 -12.94
N GLY A 279 0.94 30.00 -12.44
CA GLY A 279 0.09 30.87 -11.61
C GLY A 279 0.10 30.56 -10.11
N LYS A 280 0.98 29.66 -9.64
CA LYS A 280 1.23 29.39 -8.23
C LYS A 280 2.56 30.01 -7.79
N ASP A 281 2.61 30.52 -6.58
CA ASP A 281 3.79 31.17 -6.00
C ASP A 281 4.75 30.15 -5.34
N ASP A 282 5.91 30.62 -4.90
CA ASP A 282 6.93 29.77 -4.26
C ASP A 282 6.40 29.08 -3.01
N SER A 283 5.63 29.80 -2.18
CA SER A 283 5.08 29.30 -0.91
C SER A 283 4.15 28.10 -1.08
N PHE A 284 3.40 28.07 -2.19
CA PHE A 284 2.56 26.94 -2.57
C PHE A 284 3.37 25.66 -2.81
N PHE A 285 4.58 25.77 -3.37
CA PHE A 285 5.43 24.64 -3.71
C PHE A 285 6.34 24.21 -2.56
N GLU A 286 6.94 25.14 -1.81
CA GLU A 286 7.89 24.85 -0.73
C GLU A 286 7.34 23.85 0.28
N SER A 287 6.08 24.01 0.65
CA SER A 287 5.41 23.14 1.62
C SER A 287 5.09 21.73 1.07
N ARG A 288 5.10 21.55 -0.26
CA ARG A 288 4.70 20.32 -0.97
C ARG A 288 5.85 19.57 -1.63
N GLU A 289 7.04 20.16 -1.65
CA GLU A 289 8.20 19.64 -2.39
C GLU A 289 8.56 18.20 -1.99
N MET A 290 8.67 17.95 -0.69
CA MET A 290 9.08 16.65 -0.17
C MET A 290 8.14 15.52 -0.67
N GLU A 291 6.84 15.77 -0.60
CA GLU A 291 5.81 14.79 -0.97
C GLU A 291 5.65 14.63 -2.48
N ALA A 292 5.73 15.74 -3.20
CA ALA A 292 5.73 15.73 -4.65
C ALA A 292 6.92 14.93 -5.20
N MET A 293 8.10 15.07 -4.58
CA MET A 293 9.28 14.35 -5.01
C MET A 293 9.20 12.85 -4.74
N ALA A 294 8.62 12.46 -3.60
CA ALA A 294 8.36 11.06 -3.29
C ALA A 294 7.39 10.44 -4.32
N ASP A 295 6.34 11.16 -4.71
CA ASP A 295 5.41 10.71 -5.75
C ASP A 295 6.10 10.58 -7.12
N LEU A 296 6.85 11.59 -7.55
CA LEU A 296 7.57 11.58 -8.83
C LEU A 296 8.55 10.40 -8.91
N MET A 297 9.34 10.18 -7.85
CA MET A 297 10.28 9.06 -7.81
C MET A 297 9.55 7.71 -7.85
N ALA A 298 8.48 7.57 -7.07
CA ALA A 298 7.66 6.37 -7.10
C ALA A 298 7.06 6.09 -8.48
N GLY A 299 6.62 7.14 -9.18
CA GLY A 299 6.19 7.07 -10.57
C GLY A 299 7.29 6.52 -11.48
N ARG A 300 8.50 7.08 -11.42
CA ARG A 300 9.65 6.63 -12.26
C ARG A 300 9.92 5.14 -12.03
N LEU A 301 9.97 4.71 -10.78
CA LEU A 301 10.20 3.30 -10.44
C LEU A 301 9.04 2.40 -10.85
N LEU A 302 7.79 2.87 -10.79
CA LEU A 302 6.64 2.15 -11.31
C LEU A 302 6.77 1.92 -12.83
N PHE A 303 7.14 2.93 -13.61
CA PHE A 303 7.33 2.73 -15.05
C PHE A 303 8.53 1.82 -15.37
N ALA A 304 9.61 1.90 -14.59
CA ALA A 304 10.72 0.97 -14.68
C ALA A 304 10.30 -0.48 -14.36
N HIS A 305 9.43 -0.67 -13.35
CA HIS A 305 8.83 -1.97 -13.03
C HIS A 305 8.00 -2.51 -14.20
N LEU A 306 7.22 -1.64 -14.85
CA LEU A 306 6.33 -1.98 -15.95
C LEU A 306 7.02 -2.00 -17.32
N LYS A 307 8.35 -1.94 -17.39
CA LYS A 307 9.09 -1.83 -18.67
C LYS A 307 8.80 -2.97 -19.66
N GLU A 308 8.63 -4.19 -19.14
CA GLU A 308 8.37 -5.40 -19.94
C GLU A 308 6.90 -5.53 -20.38
N VAL A 309 5.99 -4.73 -19.81
CA VAL A 309 4.58 -4.69 -20.25
C VAL A 309 4.53 -3.87 -21.53
N THR A 310 4.35 -4.53 -22.68
CA THR A 310 4.36 -3.85 -24.00
C THR A 310 2.97 -3.42 -24.45
N ASP A 311 1.93 -4.11 -24.00
CA ASP A 311 0.54 -3.72 -24.29
C ASP A 311 0.17 -2.43 -23.53
N VAL A 312 -0.18 -1.38 -24.28
CA VAL A 312 -0.46 -0.04 -23.74
C VAL A 312 -1.67 -0.08 -22.80
N THR A 313 -2.71 -0.83 -23.15
CA THR A 313 -3.92 -0.94 -22.31
C THR A 313 -3.61 -1.64 -20.99
N ALA A 314 -2.87 -2.75 -21.01
CA ALA A 314 -2.42 -3.44 -19.81
C ALA A 314 -1.53 -2.55 -18.93
N LYS A 315 -0.65 -1.75 -19.54
CA LYS A 315 0.19 -0.79 -18.82
C LYS A 315 -0.64 0.33 -18.18
N GLN A 316 -1.59 0.93 -18.90
CA GLN A 316 -2.52 1.92 -18.34
C GLN A 316 -3.33 1.35 -17.17
N ASN A 317 -3.82 0.11 -17.29
CA ASN A 317 -4.52 -0.57 -16.19
C ASN A 317 -3.62 -0.76 -14.96
N SER A 318 -2.37 -1.19 -15.17
CA SER A 318 -1.37 -1.40 -14.12
C SER A 318 -1.02 -0.08 -13.41
N VAL A 319 -0.84 1.00 -14.18
CA VAL A 319 -0.58 2.35 -13.64
C VAL A 319 -1.78 2.86 -12.85
N SER A 320 -3.00 2.68 -13.39
CA SER A 320 -4.23 3.06 -12.69
C SER A 320 -4.34 2.31 -11.35
N LEU A 321 -4.02 1.01 -11.35
CA LEU A 321 -4.05 0.17 -10.16
C LEU A 321 -3.06 0.62 -9.10
N ALA A 322 -1.86 1.01 -9.53
CA ALA A 322 -0.82 1.54 -8.66
C ALA A 322 -1.21 2.89 -8.03
N MET A 323 -1.97 3.74 -8.73
CA MET A 323 -2.41 5.04 -8.20
C MET A 323 -3.71 4.98 -7.40
N ASN A 324 -4.49 3.90 -7.47
CA ASN A 324 -5.84 3.83 -6.89
C ASN A 324 -5.90 4.10 -5.38
N TRP A 325 -4.80 3.96 -4.62
CA TRP A 325 -4.79 4.28 -3.19
C TRP A 325 -5.06 5.77 -2.92
N LEU A 326 -4.74 6.65 -3.86
CA LEU A 326 -5.05 8.09 -3.79
C LEU A 326 -6.55 8.38 -3.73
N CYS A 327 -7.40 7.46 -4.23
CA CYS A 327 -8.85 7.59 -4.17
C CYS A 327 -9.44 7.25 -2.79
N HIS A 328 -8.64 6.65 -1.90
CA HIS A 328 -9.03 6.25 -0.55
C HIS A 328 -8.46 7.15 0.53
N LEU A 329 -7.64 8.13 0.14
CA LEU A 329 -7.22 9.19 1.05
C LEU A 329 -8.35 10.20 1.19
N PRO A 330 -8.55 10.79 2.38
CA PRO A 330 -9.39 11.96 2.52
C PRO A 330 -9.01 13.01 1.49
N ALA A 331 -10.00 13.67 0.90
CA ALA A 331 -9.74 14.80 0.02
C ALA A 331 -9.02 15.87 0.86
N THR A 332 -7.74 16.09 0.58
CA THR A 332 -7.02 17.23 1.11
C THR A 332 -7.50 18.46 0.36
N ASP A 333 -8.29 19.31 1.04
CA ASP A 333 -8.55 20.65 0.55
C ASP A 333 -7.19 21.35 0.34
N PRO A 334 -6.90 21.94 -0.83
CA PRO A 334 -5.68 22.71 -1.08
C PRO A 334 -5.39 23.80 -0.04
N VAL A 335 -6.43 24.25 0.67
CA VAL A 335 -6.35 25.26 1.75
C VAL A 335 -5.88 24.65 3.08
N ASP A 336 -6.22 23.39 3.37
CA ASP A 336 -6.00 22.78 4.69
C ASP A 336 -4.79 21.84 4.76
N SER A 337 -4.42 21.16 3.66
CA SER A 337 -3.17 20.38 3.61
C SER A 337 -2.05 21.21 3.04
N LYS A 338 -1.20 21.78 3.90
CA LYS A 338 0.01 22.47 3.47
C LYS A 338 1.02 21.53 2.82
N THR A 339 0.99 20.23 3.13
CA THR A 339 2.08 19.30 2.79
C THR A 339 1.88 18.51 1.50
N HIS A 340 0.65 18.40 1.00
CA HIS A 340 0.34 17.59 -0.19
C HIS A 340 -0.40 18.40 -1.25
N PHE A 341 -0.19 18.04 -2.51
CA PHE A 341 -1.13 18.36 -3.59
C PHE A 341 -2.44 17.60 -3.39
N SER A 342 -3.54 18.09 -3.97
CA SER A 342 -4.79 17.32 -3.99
C SER A 342 -4.60 15.97 -4.68
N ASN A 343 -5.41 14.97 -4.31
CA ASN A 343 -5.29 13.63 -4.91
C ASN A 343 -5.44 13.64 -6.44
N GLU A 344 -6.27 14.56 -6.98
CA GLU A 344 -6.41 14.76 -8.42
C GLU A 344 -5.11 15.30 -9.04
N GLU A 345 -4.53 16.36 -8.47
CA GLU A 345 -3.26 16.93 -8.93
C GLU A 345 -2.13 15.89 -8.87
N ARG A 346 -2.08 15.07 -7.80
CA ARG A 346 -1.09 13.98 -7.68
C ARG A 346 -1.20 12.97 -8.81
N ILE A 347 -2.41 12.52 -9.14
CA ILE A 347 -2.65 11.63 -10.29
C ILE A 347 -2.20 12.29 -11.59
N GLN A 348 -2.56 13.56 -11.81
CA GLN A 348 -2.20 14.29 -13.03
C GLN A 348 -0.68 14.49 -13.14
N ASN A 349 0.00 14.81 -12.05
CA ASN A 349 1.44 15.06 -12.04
C ASN A 349 2.24 13.79 -12.33
N LEU A 350 1.80 12.63 -11.84
CA LEU A 350 2.40 11.34 -12.19
C LEU A 350 2.30 11.01 -13.68
N LEU A 351 1.24 11.48 -14.35
CA LEU A 351 1.12 11.35 -15.79
C LEU A 351 1.99 12.35 -16.55
N LYS A 352 2.50 13.42 -15.93
CA LYS A 352 3.44 14.37 -16.56
C LYS A 352 4.89 13.85 -16.55
N ILE A 353 5.14 12.77 -15.84
CA ILE A 353 6.16 11.75 -16.12
C ILE A 353 6.83 11.69 -17.50
N LYS A 354 8.15 11.86 -17.69
CA LYS A 354 8.82 11.49 -18.96
C LYS A 354 8.60 10.02 -19.26
N GLU A 355 8.74 9.17 -18.26
CA GLU A 355 8.50 7.73 -18.39
C GLU A 355 7.04 7.40 -18.69
N ALA A 356 6.10 8.32 -18.44
CA ALA A 356 4.68 8.17 -18.78
C ALA A 356 4.37 8.42 -20.27
N GLU A 357 5.33 8.87 -21.07
CA GLU A 357 5.18 9.04 -22.53
C GLU A 357 4.70 7.75 -23.22
N VAL A 358 5.12 6.59 -22.70
CA VAL A 358 4.72 5.25 -23.19
C VAL A 358 3.23 4.96 -23.07
N LEU A 359 2.48 5.77 -22.31
CA LEU A 359 1.02 5.65 -22.20
C LEU A 359 0.27 6.32 -23.35
N SER A 360 0.99 7.04 -24.23
CA SER A 360 0.44 7.83 -25.35
C SER A 360 -0.59 8.88 -24.92
N CYS A 361 -0.44 9.42 -23.70
CA CYS A 361 -1.32 10.43 -23.14
C CYS A 361 -1.01 11.84 -23.68
N GLY A 362 -1.26 12.11 -24.97
CA GLY A 362 -1.16 13.45 -25.57
C GLY A 362 0.20 14.17 -25.45
N GLU A 363 0.30 15.35 -26.05
CA GLU A 363 1.49 16.20 -25.97
C GLU A 363 1.40 17.15 -24.77
N GLY A 364 2.52 17.35 -24.06
CA GLY A 364 2.65 18.26 -22.92
C GLY A 364 4.05 18.18 -22.31
N PRO A 365 4.50 19.20 -21.56
CA PRO A 365 5.82 19.18 -20.93
C PRO A 365 5.92 17.99 -20.00
N ARG A 366 6.97 17.19 -20.20
CA ARG A 366 7.23 16.01 -19.38
C ARG A 366 8.37 16.26 -18.39
N CYS A 367 8.12 15.93 -17.14
CA CYS A 367 9.09 15.86 -16.04
C CYS A 367 9.42 14.39 -15.82
#